data_AF-A0A519VT92-F1
#
_entry.id   AF-A0A519VT92-F1
#
_cell.length_a   1.000
_cell.length_b   1.000
_cell.length_c   1.000
_cell.angle_alpha   90.00
_cell.angle_beta   90.00
_cell.angle_gamma   90.00
#
_symmetry.space_group_name_H-M   'P 1'
#
loop_
_entity.id
_entity.type
_entity.pdbx_description
1 polymer ?
#
loop_
_entity_poly.entity_id
_entity_poly.type
_entity_poly.pdbx_seq_one_letter_code
_entity_poly.pdbx_strand_id
1 'polypeptide(L)'
;SIVLFFPIYSRYFTQGQGLRLTWHGLDWLWLLLLAGVCTVYAFSSSVELMKRLSAFVVNLTINLEPVYGIVLAQILFVLRVPGFGQEKMSGGFYLGTVLILASVLIHPVLDQWNQRRARRQAAAEAVV
;
A
#
# COMPACT_ATOMS: atom_id res chain seq x y z
N SER A 1 27.09 -5.70 2.25
CA SER A 1 25.97 -6.08 3.11
C SER A 1 25.23 -7.32 2.61
N ILE A 2 24.72 -7.35 1.36
CA ILE A 2 24.00 -8.50 0.77
C ILE A 2 24.80 -9.81 0.73
N VAL A 3 26.09 -9.75 0.38
CA VAL A 3 26.98 -10.94 0.30
C VAL A 3 27.12 -11.65 1.65
N LEU A 4 27.03 -10.89 2.75
CA LEU A 4 27.20 -11.40 4.12
C LEU A 4 25.93 -12.13 4.62
N PHE A 5 24.77 -11.76 4.09
CA PHE A 5 23.48 -12.39 4.40
C PHE A 5 23.21 -13.65 3.57
N PHE A 6 23.91 -13.80 2.45
CA PHE A 6 23.76 -14.89 1.49
C PHE A 6 24.02 -16.30 2.06
N PRO A 7 25.10 -16.56 2.82
CA PRO A 7 25.32 -17.88 3.41
C PRO A 7 24.34 -18.19 4.55
N ILE A 8 23.85 -17.16 5.25
CA ILE A 8 22.84 -17.29 6.31
C ILE A 8 21.49 -17.68 5.70
N TYR A 9 21.06 -16.98 4.64
CA TYR A 9 19.82 -17.27 3.93
C TYR A 9 19.81 -18.70 3.35
N SER A 10 20.90 -19.11 2.70
CA SER A 10 21.03 -20.46 2.13
C SER A 10 20.88 -21.55 3.21
N ARG A 11 21.39 -21.31 4.41
CA ARG A 11 21.35 -22.30 5.50
C ARG A 11 19.97 -22.47 6.13
N TYR A 12 19.18 -21.41 6.23
CA TYR A 12 17.88 -21.45 6.91
C TYR A 12 16.69 -21.64 5.96
N PHE A 13 16.77 -21.12 4.73
CA PHE A 13 15.64 -21.07 3.79
C PHE A 13 15.72 -22.10 2.66
N THR A 14 16.92 -22.51 2.24
CA THR A 14 17.08 -23.60 1.27
C THR A 14 17.39 -24.90 2.00
N GLN A 15 16.48 -25.87 1.91
CA GLN A 15 16.62 -27.23 2.44
C GLN A 15 17.72 -28.03 1.69
N GLY A 16 18.96 -27.53 1.69
CA GLY A 16 20.11 -28.19 1.06
C GLY A 16 20.18 -28.14 -0.47
N GLN A 17 19.22 -27.52 -1.17
CA GLN A 17 19.18 -27.51 -2.65
C GLN A 17 20.02 -26.39 -3.33
N GLY A 18 20.76 -25.59 -2.56
CA GLY A 18 21.50 -24.44 -3.10
C GLY A 18 20.58 -23.36 -3.71
N LEU A 19 21.16 -22.21 -4.05
CA LEU A 19 20.40 -21.14 -4.72
C LEU A 19 20.21 -21.48 -6.21
N ARG A 20 18.96 -21.71 -6.61
CA ARG A 20 18.56 -21.92 -8.01
C ARG A 20 18.50 -20.57 -8.72
N LEU A 21 19.66 -19.99 -9.02
CA LEU A 21 19.85 -18.77 -9.83
C LEU A 21 19.75 -19.05 -11.34
N THR A 22 19.33 -20.25 -11.71
CA THR A 22 19.13 -20.65 -13.11
C THR A 22 17.87 -19.99 -13.65
N TRP A 23 18.04 -19.09 -14.60
CA TRP A 23 16.97 -18.42 -15.31
C TRP A 23 16.17 -19.45 -16.11
N HIS A 24 14.86 -19.52 -15.94
CA HIS A 24 14.02 -20.51 -16.61
C HIS A 24 12.96 -19.82 -17.49
N GLY A 25 12.95 -20.10 -18.78
CA GLY A 25 11.89 -19.64 -19.69
C GLY A 25 11.74 -18.11 -19.78
N LEU A 26 10.58 -17.59 -19.37
CA LEU A 26 10.16 -16.18 -19.54
C LEU A 26 10.46 -15.29 -18.32
N ASP A 27 11.23 -15.76 -17.35
CA ASP A 27 11.56 -15.00 -16.13
C ASP A 27 12.12 -13.60 -16.45
N TRP A 28 12.98 -13.50 -17.46
CA TRP A 28 13.56 -12.23 -17.91
C TRP A 28 12.51 -11.21 -18.39
N LEU A 29 11.46 -11.69 -19.08
CA LEU A 29 10.36 -10.85 -19.56
C LEU A 29 9.51 -10.36 -18.38
N TRP A 30 9.19 -11.25 -17.44
CA TRP A 30 8.44 -10.87 -16.22
C TRP A 30 9.23 -9.90 -15.36
N LEU A 31 10.54 -10.10 -15.20
CA LEU A 31 11.41 -9.17 -14.47
C LEU A 31 11.48 -7.80 -15.15
N LEU A 32 11.61 -7.75 -16.48
CA LEU A 32 11.59 -6.49 -17.21
C LEU A 32 10.25 -5.77 -17.11
N LEU A 33 9.14 -6.50 -17.20
CA LEU A 33 7.80 -5.93 -17.06
C LEU A 33 7.58 -5.38 -15.65
N LEU A 34 7.94 -6.15 -14.62
CA LEU A 34 7.83 -5.74 -13.23
C LEU A 34 8.70 -4.50 -12.95
N ALA A 35 9.98 -4.53 -13.32
CA ALA A 35 10.89 -3.42 -13.09
C ALA A 35 10.51 -2.18 -13.89
N GLY A 36 10.13 -2.33 -15.16
CA GLY A 36 9.75 -1.21 -16.03
C GLY A 36 8.40 -0.61 -15.63
N VAL A 37 7.34 -1.40 -15.68
CA VAL A 37 5.96 -0.92 -15.48
C VAL A 37 5.67 -0.67 -14.01
N CYS A 38 5.89 -1.67 -13.16
CA CYS A 38 5.49 -1.60 -11.75
C CYS A 38 6.44 -0.71 -10.94
N THR A 39 7.73 -0.64 -11.31
CA THR A 39 8.70 0.21 -10.58
C THR A 39 8.95 1.54 -11.29
N VAL A 40 9.58 1.54 -12.46
CA VAL A 40 10.05 2.79 -13.10
C VAL A 40 8.88 3.70 -13.49
N TYR A 41 7.86 3.18 -14.18
CA TYR A 41 6.73 3.98 -14.64
C TYR A 41 5.83 4.45 -13.49
N ALA A 42 5.48 3.57 -12.55
CA ALA A 42 4.66 3.94 -11.40
C ALA A 42 5.37 4.97 -10.51
N PHE A 43 6.68 4.81 -10.27
CA PHE A 43 7.46 5.76 -9.49
C PHE A 43 7.60 7.12 -10.21
N SER A 44 7.89 7.10 -11.52
CA SER A 44 7.98 8.33 -12.32
C SER A 44 6.67 9.11 -12.29
N SER A 45 5.53 8.41 -12.45
CA SER A 45 4.20 9.00 -12.36
C SER A 45 3.91 9.56 -10.95
N SER A 46 4.30 8.83 -9.90
CA SER A 46 4.15 9.29 -8.51
C SER A 46 4.93 10.59 -8.23
N VAL A 47 6.16 10.69 -8.73
CA VAL A 47 6.99 11.90 -8.61
C VAL A 47 6.40 13.08 -9.39
N GLU A 48 5.82 12.83 -10.57
CA GLU A 48 5.14 13.87 -11.34
C GLU A 48 3.85 14.34 -10.66
N LEU A 49 3.07 13.42 -10.09
CA LEU A 49 1.89 13.75 -9.29
C LEU A 49 2.25 14.62 -8.09
N MET A 50 3.41 14.40 -7.47
CA MET A 50 3.93 15.22 -6.37
C MET A 50 4.29 16.66 -6.78
N LYS A 51 4.40 16.96 -8.08
CA LYS A 51 4.53 18.33 -8.61
C LYS A 51 3.18 19.03 -8.81
N ARG A 52 2.08 18.27 -8.91
CA ARG A 52 0.72 18.76 -9.18
C ARG A 52 -0.14 18.77 -7.91
N LEU A 53 0.10 17.82 -7.02
CA LEU A 53 -0.55 17.66 -5.73
C LEU A 53 0.44 18.05 -4.63
N SER A 54 -0.04 18.70 -3.57
CA SER A 54 0.80 18.98 -2.40
C SER A 54 1.36 17.67 -1.84
N ALA A 55 2.62 17.70 -1.37
CA ALA A 55 3.25 16.58 -0.66
C ALA A 55 2.37 16.03 0.48
N PHE A 56 1.51 16.88 1.06
CA PHE A 56 0.50 16.49 2.04
C PHE A 56 -0.53 15.49 1.49
N VAL A 57 -1.08 15.74 0.29
CA VAL A 57 -2.10 14.88 -0.34
C VAL A 57 -1.49 13.55 -0.78
N VAL A 58 -0.24 13.58 -1.26
CA VAL A 58 0.49 12.35 -1.62
C VAL A 58 0.74 11.50 -0.39
N ASN A 59 1.23 12.08 0.70
CA ASN A 59 1.42 11.35 1.96
C ASN A 59 0.10 10.82 2.54
N LEU A 60 -0.99 11.60 2.45
CA LEU A 60 -2.33 11.16 2.85
C LEU A 60 -2.79 9.95 2.01
N THR A 61 -2.55 9.96 0.70
CA THR A 61 -2.92 8.87 -0.21
C THR A 61 -2.13 7.59 0.07
N ILE A 62 -0.84 7.71 0.42
CA ILE A 62 -0.03 6.57 0.84
C ILE A 62 -0.55 5.97 2.15
N ASN A 63 -0.94 6.80 3.12
CA ASN A 63 -1.55 6.31 4.37
C ASN A 63 -2.91 5.61 4.15
N LEU A 64 -3.56 5.79 2.99
CA LEU A 64 -4.76 5.07 2.60
C LEU A 64 -4.49 3.72 1.91
N GLU A 65 -3.24 3.37 1.61
CA GLU A 65 -2.84 2.07 1.05
C GLU A 65 -3.48 0.86 1.78
N PRO A 66 -3.43 0.76 3.13
CA PRO A 66 -4.09 -0.33 3.84
C PRO A 66 -5.61 -0.36 3.67
N VAL A 67 -6.26 0.80 3.55
CA VAL A 67 -7.72 0.88 3.35
C VAL A 67 -8.11 0.41 1.95
N TYR A 68 -7.37 0.84 0.92
CA TYR A 68 -7.61 0.37 -0.44
C TYR A 68 -7.39 -1.14 -0.55
N GLY A 69 -6.39 -1.70 0.14
CA GLY A 69 -6.17 -3.14 0.20
C GLY A 69 -7.35 -3.91 0.79
N ILE A 70 -7.92 -3.42 1.89
CA ILE A 70 -9.12 -4.00 2.54
C ILE A 70 -10.34 -3.94 1.59
N VAL A 71 -10.58 -2.79 0.98
CA VAL A 71 -11.71 -2.60 0.06
C VAL A 71 -11.56 -3.52 -1.15
N LEU A 72 -10.36 -3.61 -1.72
CA LEU A 72 -10.06 -4.50 -2.84
C LEU A 72 -10.29 -5.97 -2.45
N ALA A 73 -9.83 -6.41 -1.28
CA ALA A 73 -10.08 -7.77 -0.78
C ALA A 73 -11.58 -8.08 -0.69
N GLN A 74 -12.38 -7.15 -0.16
CA GLN A 74 -13.83 -7.30 -0.07
C GLN A 74 -14.50 -7.34 -1.46
N ILE A 75 -14.05 -6.51 -2.41
CA ILE A 75 -14.55 -6.52 -3.79
C ILE A 75 -14.22 -7.84 -4.48
N LEU A 76 -13.00 -8.35 -4.36
CA LEU A 76 -12.59 -9.62 -4.98
C LEU A 76 -13.38 -10.82 -4.42
N PHE A 77 -13.68 -10.81 -3.12
CA PHE A 77 -14.54 -11.81 -2.47
C PHE A 77 -15.99 -11.74 -2.98
N VAL A 78 -16.58 -10.53 -3.04
CA VAL A 78 -17.95 -10.32 -3.55
C VAL A 78 -18.06 -10.67 -5.03
N LEU A 79 -17.04 -10.35 -5.83
CA LEU A 79 -17.00 -10.58 -7.27
C LEU A 79 -16.66 -12.03 -7.65
N ARG A 80 -16.49 -12.94 -6.67
CA ARG A 80 -16.15 -14.36 -6.87
C ARG A 80 -14.98 -14.58 -7.84
N VAL A 81 -13.90 -13.85 -7.64
CA VAL A 81 -12.69 -14.04 -8.46
C VAL A 81 -12.17 -15.48 -8.27
N PRO A 82 -11.95 -16.25 -9.34
CA PRO A 82 -11.44 -17.62 -9.24
C PRO A 82 -10.07 -17.63 -8.56
N GLY A 83 -9.91 -18.46 -7.52
CA GLY A 83 -8.72 -18.49 -6.66
C GLY A 83 -8.88 -17.75 -5.33
N PHE A 84 -9.87 -16.84 -5.21
CA PHE A 84 -10.31 -16.23 -3.94
C PHE A 84 -11.42 -17.06 -3.26
N GLY A 85 -11.41 -18.37 -3.51
CA GLY A 85 -12.41 -19.30 -3.02
C GLY A 85 -12.09 -19.81 -1.62
N GLN A 86 -12.98 -19.53 -0.68
CA GLN A 86 -13.21 -20.32 0.55
C GLN A 86 -12.27 -20.14 1.75
N GLU A 87 -11.40 -19.14 1.81
CA GLU A 87 -10.93 -18.71 3.13
C GLU A 87 -12.00 -17.81 3.75
N LYS A 88 -12.89 -18.43 4.53
CA LYS A 88 -13.74 -17.69 5.47
C LYS A 88 -12.80 -16.89 6.36
N MET A 89 -12.70 -15.59 6.09
CA MET A 89 -11.90 -14.68 6.89
C MET A 89 -12.39 -14.81 8.33
N SER A 90 -11.49 -15.25 9.22
CA SER A 90 -11.79 -15.53 10.63
C SER A 90 -12.50 -14.34 11.28
N GLY A 91 -13.29 -14.57 12.33
CA GLY A 91 -13.93 -13.48 13.08
C GLY A 91 -12.95 -12.38 13.51
N GLY A 92 -11.68 -12.74 13.77
CA GLY A 92 -10.61 -11.77 14.05
C GLY A 92 -10.24 -10.85 12.89
N PHE A 93 -10.37 -11.31 11.64
CA PHE A 93 -10.14 -10.48 10.45
C PHE A 93 -11.16 -9.35 10.38
N TYR A 94 -12.46 -9.65 10.54
CA TYR A 94 -13.51 -8.63 10.54
C TYR A 94 -13.32 -7.58 11.63
N LEU A 95 -12.91 -8.01 12.83
CA LEU A 95 -12.63 -7.12 13.96
C LEU A 95 -11.41 -6.22 13.67
N GLY A 96 -10.32 -6.79 13.13
CA GLY A 96 -9.16 -6.04 12.69
C GLY A 96 -9.46 -5.05 11.56
N THR A 97 -10.30 -5.47 10.58
CA THR A 97 -10.76 -4.61 9.49
C THR A 97 -11.53 -3.40 10.01
N VAL A 98 -12.48 -3.59 10.92
CA VAL A 98 -13.25 -2.49 11.53
C VAL A 98 -12.33 -1.53 12.30
N LEU A 99 -11.34 -2.07 13.02
CA LEU A 99 -10.39 -1.26 13.81
C LEU A 99 -9.50 -0.39 12.90
N ILE A 100 -8.95 -0.98 11.82
CA ILE A 100 -8.13 -0.26 10.83
C ILE A 100 -8.98 0.80 10.10
N LEU A 101 -10.18 0.43 9.64
CA LEU A 101 -11.10 1.38 8.99
C LEU A 101 -11.46 2.55 9.91
N ALA A 102 -11.77 2.29 11.17
CA ALA A 102 -12.05 3.34 12.15
C ALA A 102 -10.84 4.27 12.32
N SER A 103 -9.64 3.74 12.52
CA SER A 103 -8.42 4.52 12.68
C SER A 103 -8.15 5.42 11.47
N VAL A 104 -8.26 4.87 10.26
CA VAL A 104 -7.95 5.62 9.05
C VAL A 104 -9.03 6.63 8.67
N LEU A 105 -10.31 6.37 8.97
CA LEU A 105 -11.40 7.33 8.74
C LEU A 105 -11.40 8.49 9.75
N ILE A 106 -10.90 8.27 10.96
CA ILE A 106 -10.77 9.32 11.99
C ILE A 106 -9.78 10.42 11.53
N HIS A 107 -8.67 10.05 10.89
CA HIS A 107 -7.64 10.98 10.43
C HIS A 107 -8.15 12.10 9.49
N PRO A 108 -8.83 11.83 8.36
CA PRO A 108 -9.34 12.87 7.47
C PRO A 108 -10.50 13.67 8.10
N VAL A 109 -11.31 13.06 8.97
CA VAL A 109 -12.40 13.76 9.67
C VAL A 109 -11.83 14.78 10.66
N LEU A 110 -10.80 14.40 11.44
CA LEU A 110 -10.10 15.33 12.33
C LEU A 110 -9.43 16.45 11.56
N ASP A 111 -8.74 16.13 10.46
CA ASP A 111 -8.03 17.14 9.68
C ASP A 111 -9.00 18.13 9.02
N GLN A 112 -10.13 17.66 8.47
CA GLN A 112 -11.19 18.53 7.97
C GLN A 112 -11.80 19.41 9.08
N TRP A 113 -12.01 18.89 10.28
CA TRP A 113 -12.51 19.67 11.41
C TRP A 113 -11.51 20.73 11.87
N ASN A 114 -10.21 20.40 11.88
CA ASN A 114 -9.17 21.33 12.27
C ASN A 114 -9.00 22.47 11.25
N GLN A 115 -8.99 22.14 9.95
CA GLN A 115 -8.93 23.13 8.88
C GLN A 115 -10.17 24.06 8.86
N ARG A 116 -11.37 23.54 9.17
CA ARG A 116 -12.59 24.36 9.31
C ARG A 116 -12.50 25.33 10.50
N ARG A 117 -11.90 24.93 11.61
CA ARG A 117 -11.67 25.82 12.77
C ARG A 117 -10.66 26.91 12.47
N ALA A 118 -9.55 26.56 11.81
CA ALA A 118 -8.53 27.53 11.39
C ALA A 118 -9.08 28.60 10.43
N ARG A 119 -9.90 28.20 9.43
CA ARG A 119 -10.56 29.15 8.51
C ARG A 119 -11.59 30.03 9.22
N ARG A 120 -12.28 29.52 10.23
CA ARG A 120 -13.22 30.31 11.04
C ARG A 120 -12.53 31.35 11.91
N GLN A 121 -11.35 31.03 12.46
CA GLN A 121 -10.54 31.98 13.24
C GLN A 121 -9.98 33.10 12.36
N ALA A 122 -9.43 32.77 11.19
CA ALA A 122 -8.94 33.78 10.24
C ALA A 122 -10.06 34.69 9.70
N ALA A 123 -11.26 34.14 9.48
CA ALA A 123 -12.41 34.95 9.07
C ALA A 123 -12.95 35.84 10.21
N ALA A 124 -12.79 35.44 11.48
CA ALA A 124 -13.17 36.25 12.62
C ALA A 124 -12.17 37.40 12.85
N GLU A 125 -10.88 37.16 12.67
CA GLU A 125 -9.83 38.21 12.74
C GLU A 125 -9.92 39.21 11.59
N ALA A 126 -10.36 38.81 10.40
CA ALA A 126 -10.52 39.72 9.26
C ALA A 126 -11.75 40.64 9.37
N VAL A 127 -12.64 40.40 10.33
CA VAL A 127 -13.86 41.18 10.56
C VAL A 127 -13.69 42.16 11.74
N VAL A 128 -12.63 42.02 12.53
CA VAL A 128 -12.22 42.94 13.61
C VAL A 128 -11.26 43.99 13.05
#